data_AF-A0A9D4GUT0-F1
#
_entry.id   AF-A0A9D4GUT0-F1
#
_cell.length_a   1.000
_cell.length_b   1.000
_cell.length_c   1.000
_cell.angle_alpha   90.00
_cell.angle_beta   90.00
_cell.angle_gamma   90.00
#
_symmetry.space_group_name_H-M   'P 1'
#
loop_
_entity.id
_entity.type
_entity.pdbx_description
1 polymer ?
#
loop_
_entity_poly.entity_id
_entity_poly.type
_entity_poly.pdbx_seq_one_letter_code
_entity_poly.pdbx_strand_id
1 'polypeptide(L)' 'MQTPIVSMCYRYRHEVVHFKDKLYMIGGGTALTAFPLNEIDSFDIVSHRWEKVLTKPYHRKSRPKGGE' A
#
# COMPACT_ATOMS: atom_id res chain seq x y z
N MET A 1 -13.97 -19.49 15.23
CA MET A 1 -13.72 -19.40 13.78
C MET A 1 -12.74 -18.25 13.56
N GLN A 2 -11.45 -18.55 13.45
CA GLN A 2 -10.41 -17.54 13.22
C GLN A 2 -10.47 -17.18 11.73
N THR A 3 -10.80 -15.94 11.40
CA THR A 3 -10.65 -15.42 10.03
C THR A 3 -9.20 -15.63 9.59
N PRO A 4 -8.95 -16.11 8.35
CA PRO A 4 -7.58 -16.27 7.89
C PRO A 4 -6.93 -14.89 7.92
N ILE A 5 -5.81 -14.78 8.62
CA ILE A 5 -4.89 -13.64 8.56
C ILE A 5 -4.54 -13.45 7.09
N VAL A 6 -5.25 -12.56 6.40
CA VAL A 6 -5.06 -12.32 4.97
C VAL A 6 -3.77 -11.53 4.82
N SER A 7 -2.66 -12.27 4.84
CA SER A 7 -1.28 -11.89 4.53
C SER A 7 -0.70 -10.74 5.33
N MET A 8 0.13 -11.07 6.34
CA MET A 8 1.23 -10.18 6.74
C MET A 8 2.52 -10.99 6.82
N CYS A 9 3.22 -11.05 5.68
CA CYS A 9 4.61 -11.47 5.65
C CYS A 9 5.46 -10.43 6.39
N TYR A 10 6.37 -10.90 7.26
CA TYR A 10 7.32 -10.04 7.97
C TYR A 10 8.05 -9.12 6.98
N ARG A 11 8.05 -7.81 7.24
CA ARG A 11 8.71 -6.83 6.38
C ARG A 11 9.34 -5.70 7.17
N TYR A 12 10.42 -5.14 6.62
CA TYR A 12 11.11 -3.97 7.16
C TYR A 12 11.35 -2.94 6.06
N ARG A 13 11.70 -1.70 6.45
CA ARG A 13 11.82 -0.53 5.56
C ARG A 13 10.54 -0.21 4.78
N HIS A 14 9.38 -0.52 5.37
CA HIS A 14 8.10 -0.08 4.83
C HIS A 14 7.76 1.28 5.42
N GLU A 15 6.99 2.07 4.67
CA GLU A 15 6.41 3.31 5.18
C GLU A 15 4.95 3.08 5.55
N VAL A 16 4.45 3.80 6.55
CA VAL A 16 3.04 3.77 6.94
C VAL A 16 2.47 5.18 6.85
N VAL A 17 1.34 5.30 6.14
CA VAL A 17 0.63 6.56 5.96
C VAL A 17 -0.78 6.43 6.53
N HIS A 18 -1.18 7.36 7.38
CA HIS A 18 -2.55 7.46 7.87
C HIS A 18 -3.38 8.37 6.97
N PHE A 19 -4.52 7.88 6.50
CA PHE A 19 -5.50 8.68 5.76
C PHE A 19 -6.92 8.18 5.99
N LYS A 20 -7.80 9.06 6.49
CA LYS A 20 -9.15 8.72 6.97
C LYS A 20 -9.07 7.60 8.01
N ASP A 21 -9.94 6.60 7.91
CA ASP A 21 -10.02 5.47 8.85
C ASP A 21 -9.05 4.33 8.49
N LYS A 22 -7.98 4.61 7.72
CA LYS A 22 -7.06 3.59 7.23
C LYS A 22 -5.60 3.95 7.42
N LEU A 23 -4.82 2.95 7.80
CA LEU A 23 -3.36 2.95 7.75
C LEU A 23 -2.91 2.19 6.52
N TYR A 24 -2.19 2.84 5.61
CA TYR A 24 -1.67 2.25 4.38
C TYR A 24 -0.20 1.88 4.55
N MET A 25 0.16 0.63 4.26
CA MET A 25 1.53 0.14 4.34
C MET A 25 2.16 0.06 2.96
N ILE A 26 3.13 0.92 2.69
CA ILE A 26 3.70 1.09 1.36
C ILE A 26 5.12 0.52 1.33
N GLY A 27 5.36 -0.41 0.41
CA GLY A 27 6.67 -0.99 0.15
C GLY A 27 7.19 -1.89 1.28
N GLY A 28 8.49 -1.80 1.51
CA GLY A 28 9.25 -2.72 2.35
C GLY A 28 9.54 -4.07 1.68
N GLY A 29 10.05 -5.00 2.49
CA GLY A 29 10.35 -6.35 2.01
C GLY A 29 11.12 -7.16 3.04
N THR A 30 11.75 -8.23 2.56
CA THR A 30 12.61 -9.13 3.33
C THR A 30 14.09 -8.85 3.08
N ALA A 31 14.98 -9.66 3.64
CA ALA A 31 16.42 -9.59 3.36
C ALA A 31 16.72 -9.80 1.86
N LEU A 32 15.87 -10.55 1.17
CA LEU A 32 16.11 -11.02 -0.20
C LEU A 32 15.26 -10.31 -1.25
N THR A 33 14.08 -9.81 -0.88
CA THR A 33 13.08 -9.34 -1.83
C THR A 33 12.40 -8.06 -1.37
N ALA A 34 12.16 -7.15 -2.32
CA ALA A 34 11.24 -6.03 -2.14
C ALA A 34 9.83 -6.46 -2.53
N PHE A 35 8.82 -5.98 -1.80
CA PHE A 35 7.44 -6.26 -2.14
C PHE A 35 6.91 -5.34 -3.23
N PRO A 36 6.06 -5.86 -4.13
CA PRO A 36 5.53 -5.07 -5.22
C PRO A 36 4.55 -4.02 -4.68
N LEU A 37 4.34 -2.96 -5.46
CA LEU A 37 3.47 -1.84 -5.09
C LEU A 37 2.11 -1.87 -5.80
N ASN A 38 1.84 -2.83 -6.69
CA ASN A 38 0.57 -2.96 -7.40
C ASN A 38 -0.60 -3.35 -6.49
N GLU A 39 -0.30 -3.90 -5.32
CA GLU A 39 -1.23 -4.15 -4.23
C GLU A 39 -0.51 -3.83 -2.91
N ILE A 40 -1.19 -3.12 -2.01
CA ILE A 40 -0.66 -2.80 -0.68
C ILE A 40 -1.62 -3.24 0.42
N ASP A 41 -1.07 -3.46 1.61
CA ASP A 41 -1.86 -3.73 2.81
C ASP A 41 -2.39 -2.43 3.38
N SER A 42 -3.65 -2.45 3.83
CA SER A 42 -4.23 -1.38 4.63
C SER A 42 -4.94 -1.94 5.85
N PHE A 43 -4.88 -1.21 6.96
CA PHE A 43 -5.59 -1.54 8.18
C PHE A 43 -6.68 -0.52 8.44
N ASP A 44 -7.92 -0.98 8.49
CA ASP A 44 -9.08 -0.20 8.86
C ASP A 44 -9.15 -0.07 10.39
N ILE A 45 -8.97 1.14 10.90
CA ILE A 45 -8.87 1.40 12.35
C ILE A 45 -10.23 1.38 13.05
N VAL A 46 -11.34 1.45 12.31
CA VAL A 46 -12.69 1.42 12.90
C VAL A 46 -13.15 -0.03 13.08
N SER A 47 -12.98 -0.85 12.04
CA SER A 47 -13.37 -2.26 12.06
C SER A 47 -12.28 -3.20 12.58
N HIS A 48 -11.07 -2.69 12.78
CA HIS A 48 -9.86 -3.43 13.16
C HIS A 48 -9.55 -4.60 12.22
N ARG A 49 -9.63 -4.35 10.90
CA ARG A 49 -9.43 -5.37 9.88
C ARG A 49 -8.39 -4.97 8.86
N TRP A 50 -7.66 -5.97 8.39
CA TRP A 50 -6.74 -5.83 7.28
C TRP A 50 -7.47 -6.01 5.95
N GLU A 51 -7.06 -5.23 4.96
CA GLU A 51 -7.61 -5.23 3.61
C GLU A 51 -6.49 -5.03 2.58
N LYS A 52 -6.65 -5.66 1.41
CA LYS A 52 -5.78 -5.41 0.25
C LYS A 52 -6.32 -4.24 -0.57
N VAL A 53 -5.42 -3.33 -0.95
CA VAL A 53 -5.75 -2.18 -1.80
C VAL A 53 -4.95 -2.27 -3.09
N LEU A 54 -5.65 -2.42 -4.22
CA LEU A 54 -5.04 -2.36 -5.53
C LEU A 54 -4.61 -0.91 -5.85
N THR A 55 -3.37 -0.75 -6.27
CA THR A 55 -2.84 0.54 -6.71
C THR A 55 -2.79 0.61 -8.23
N LYS A 56 -2.54 1.81 -8.76
CA LYS A 56 -2.37 2.03 -10.19
C LYS A 56 -1.14 2.88 -10.42
N PRO A 57 -0.32 2.56 -11.45
CA PRO A 57 0.75 3.45 -11.87
C PRO A 57 0.20 4.84 -12.15
N TYR A 58 0.91 5.87 -11.72
CA TYR A 58 0.56 7.23 -12.09
C TYR A 58 0.92 7.45 -13.57
N HIS A 59 -0.10 7.52 -14.43
CA HIS A 59 0.08 7.91 -15.82
C HIS A 59 0.15 9.43 -15.91
N ARG A 60 1.37 9.98 -16.03
CA ARG A 60 1.56 11.42 -16.20
C ARG A 60 0.88 11.86 -17.50
N LYS A 61 -0.17 12.67 -17.42
CA LYS A 61 -0.68 13.39 -18.60
C LYS A 61 0.45 14.27 -19.14
N SER A 62 0.61 14.33 -20.46
CA SER A 62 1.59 15.22 -21.09
C SER A 62 1.43 16.62 -20.50
N ARG A 63 2.54 17.18 -20.00
CA ARG A 63 2.54 18.56 -19.52
C ARG A 63 2.17 19.43 -20.72
N PRO A 64 1.24 20.40 -20.61
CA PRO A 64 1.05 21.37 -21.68
C PRO A 64 2.41 21.99 -21.97
N LYS A 65 2.85 21.97 -23.24
CA LYS A 65 4.01 22.79 -23.62
C LYS A 65 3.59 24.23 -23.33
N GLY A 66 4.33 24.92 -22.47
CA GLY A 66 4.11 26.35 -22.25
C GLY A 66 4.15 27.02 -23.62
N GLY A 67 3.15 27.87 -23.91
CA GLY A 67 3.21 28.75 -25.06
C GLY A 67 4.38 29.71 -24.87
N GLU A 68 5.19 29.85 -25.92
CA GLU A 68 6.17 30.92 -26.07
C GLU A 68 5.49 32.30 -26.11
#